data_AF-Q2SHI1-F1
#
_entry.id   AF-Q2SHI1-F1
#
_cell.length_a   1.000
_cell.length_b   1.000
_cell.length_c   1.000
_cell.angle_alpha   90.00
_cell.angle_beta   90.00
_cell.angle_gamma   90.00
#
_symmetry.space_group_name_H-M   'P 1'
#
loop_
_entity.id
_entity.type
_entity.pdbx_description
1 polymer ?
#
loop_
_entity_poly.entity_id
_entity_poly.type
_entity_poly.pdbx_seq_one_letter_code
_entity_poly.pdbx_strand_id
1 'polypeptide(L)'
;MSTYVFAFIEINHNGEWIIADNLVEDEEYEGKPVPKNVAPWWWGKSAYADIYELSGERGFPADLSAEMLSFINEYWQDANRPSWLLMSELKLLQEDANGRCPAIDLILFPGALPDSEVRLVFWADQ
;
A
#
# COMPACT_ATOMS: atom_id res chain seq x y z
N MET A 1 -21.51 0.62 -5.55
CA MET A 1 -20.34 -0.25 -5.70
C MET A 1 -19.48 -0.04 -4.48
N SER A 2 -19.06 -1.13 -3.82
CA SER A 2 -18.03 -1.10 -2.79
C SER A 2 -16.70 -0.90 -3.50
N THR A 3 -15.96 0.15 -3.15
CA THR A 3 -14.59 0.34 -3.62
C THR A 3 -13.68 -0.60 -2.84
N TYR A 4 -13.01 -1.51 -3.54
CA TYR A 4 -11.92 -2.30 -3.00
C TYR A 4 -10.65 -1.47 -3.01
N VAL A 5 -9.96 -1.47 -1.87
CA VAL A 5 -8.70 -0.75 -1.71
C VAL A 5 -7.59 -1.76 -1.54
N PHE A 6 -6.51 -1.50 -2.25
CA PHE A 6 -5.30 -2.30 -2.23
C PHE A 6 -4.20 -1.48 -1.58
N ALA A 7 -3.50 -2.07 -0.63
CA ALA A 7 -2.38 -1.45 0.03
C ALA A 7 -1.34 -2.50 0.37
N PHE A 8 -0.08 -2.23 0.07
CA PHE A 8 1.02 -3.18 0.20
C PHE A 8 2.24 -2.47 0.76
N ILE A 9 2.95 -3.16 1.64
CA ILE A 9 4.16 -2.62 2.24
C ILE A 9 5.36 -3.11 1.43
N GLU A 10 6.20 -2.18 1.00
CA GLU A 10 7.51 -2.47 0.46
C GLU A 10 8.59 -2.02 1.43
N ILE A 11 9.67 -2.81 1.51
CA ILE A 11 10.88 -2.51 2.25
C ILE A 11 12.04 -2.33 1.28
N ASN A 12 12.88 -1.35 1.53
CA ASN A 12 14.13 -1.19 0.82
C ASN A 12 15.20 -2.05 1.51
N HIS A 13 15.78 -2.95 0.74
CA HIS A 13 16.87 -3.80 1.18
C HIS A 13 18.05 -3.63 0.23
N ASN A 14 19.09 -2.92 0.69
CA ASN A 14 20.30 -2.62 -0.08
C ASN A 14 20.06 -1.85 -1.39
N GLY A 15 19.09 -0.94 -1.43
CA GLY A 15 18.77 -0.10 -2.59
C GLY A 15 17.70 -0.68 -3.51
N GLU A 16 17.19 -1.87 -3.22
CA GLU A 16 16.11 -2.51 -3.97
C GLU A 16 14.85 -2.61 -3.10
N TRP A 17 13.70 -2.23 -3.66
CA TRP A 17 12.41 -2.40 -3.00
C TRP A 17 11.89 -3.82 -3.19
N ILE A 18 11.43 -4.44 -2.11
CA ILE A 18 10.80 -5.77 -2.08
C ILE A 18 9.54 -5.72 -1.22
N ILE A 19 8.60 -6.64 -1.43
CA ILE A 19 7.36 -6.69 -0.63
C ILE A 19 7.66 -7.22 0.78
N ALA A 20 7.17 -6.51 1.79
CA ALA A 20 7.51 -6.74 3.20
C ALA A 20 6.88 -8.02 3.79
N ASP A 21 5.72 -8.43 3.26
CA ASP A 21 5.06 -9.67 3.65
C ASP A 21 5.20 -10.67 2.51
N ASN A 22 5.52 -11.92 2.85
CA ASN A 22 5.68 -13.00 1.88
C ASN A 22 4.42 -13.14 1.02
N LEU A 23 4.61 -13.56 -0.24
CA LEU A 23 3.51 -13.90 -1.11
C LEU A 23 2.64 -14.98 -0.45
N VAL A 24 1.32 -14.77 -0.39
CA VAL A 24 0.36 -15.73 0.14
C VAL A 24 -0.34 -16.43 -1.03
N GLU A 25 -0.63 -17.72 -0.89
CA GLU A 25 -1.51 -18.41 -1.83
C GLU A 25 -2.94 -17.90 -1.61
N ASP A 26 -3.56 -17.39 -2.68
CA ASP A 26 -4.91 -16.84 -2.66
C ASP A 26 -5.81 -17.63 -3.62
N GLU A 27 -6.93 -18.14 -3.11
CA GLU A 27 -7.91 -18.90 -3.88
C GLU A 27 -8.66 -18.03 -4.91
N GLU A 28 -8.85 -16.73 -4.64
CA GLU A 28 -9.42 -15.78 -5.61
C GLU A 28 -8.51 -15.63 -6.83
N TYR A 29 -7.20 -15.80 -6.64
CA TYR A 29 -6.18 -15.79 -7.69
C TYR A 29 -5.71 -17.19 -8.09
N GLU A 30 -6.62 -18.18 -8.08
CA GLU A 30 -6.37 -19.55 -8.56
C GLU A 30 -5.22 -20.29 -7.84
N GLY A 31 -4.98 -19.99 -6.55
CA GLY A 31 -3.89 -20.58 -5.78
C GLY A 31 -2.51 -20.02 -6.16
N LYS A 32 -2.46 -18.83 -6.76
CA LYS A 32 -1.20 -18.16 -7.11
C LYS A 32 -0.67 -17.36 -5.93
N PRO A 33 0.67 -17.26 -5.81
CA PRO A 33 1.30 -16.42 -4.80
C PRO A 33 1.05 -14.94 -5.13
N VAL A 34 0.35 -14.22 -4.25
CA VAL A 34 0.06 -12.79 -4.40
C VAL A 34 0.60 -11.98 -3.20
N PRO A 35 0.94 -10.70 -3.39
CA PRO A 35 1.25 -9.81 -2.29
C PRO A 35 0.09 -9.75 -1.30
N LYS A 36 0.41 -9.74 0.00
CA LYS A 36 -0.62 -9.61 1.02
C LYS A 36 -1.16 -8.18 1.07
N ASN A 37 -2.44 -8.01 0.78
CA ASN A 37 -3.13 -6.73 0.93
C ASN A 37 -3.28 -6.38 2.43
N VAL A 38 -2.73 -5.24 2.84
CA VAL A 38 -2.81 -4.71 4.21
C VAL A 38 -3.91 -3.66 4.38
N ALA A 39 -4.67 -3.34 3.33
CA ALA A 39 -5.78 -2.40 3.40
C ALA A 39 -6.86 -2.94 4.38
N PRO A 40 -7.21 -2.19 5.43
CA PRO A 40 -8.34 -2.53 6.28
C PRO A 40 -9.65 -2.60 5.50
N TRP A 41 -10.51 -3.56 5.86
CA TRP A 41 -11.81 -3.80 5.22
C TRP A 41 -12.72 -2.55 5.18
N TRP A 42 -12.49 -1.56 6.04
CA TRP A 42 -13.28 -0.34 6.17
C TRP A 42 -12.72 0.86 5.38
N TRP A 43 -11.57 0.74 4.69
CA TRP A 43 -10.98 1.86 3.94
C TRP A 43 -11.91 2.43 2.85
N GLY A 44 -12.73 1.59 2.21
CA GLY A 44 -13.81 2.02 1.30
C GLY A 44 -13.45 3.20 0.39
N LYS A 45 -14.45 3.99 -0.04
CA LYS A 45 -14.20 5.15 -0.92
C LYS A 45 -13.71 6.40 -0.17
N SER A 46 -14.27 6.65 1.02
CA SER A 46 -14.02 7.91 1.76
C SER A 46 -12.63 7.92 2.38
N ALA A 47 -12.28 6.90 3.16
CA ALA A 47 -10.98 6.83 3.81
C ALA A 47 -9.83 6.72 2.79
N TYR A 48 -10.06 6.02 1.68
CA TYR A 48 -9.13 6.03 0.56
C TYR A 48 -8.92 7.43 -0.07
N ALA A 49 -9.97 8.22 -0.23
CA ALA A 49 -9.83 9.57 -0.79
C ALA A 49 -8.97 10.47 0.12
N ASP A 50 -9.12 10.35 1.44
CA ASP A 50 -8.34 11.10 2.41
C ASP A 50 -6.85 10.72 2.33
N ILE A 51 -6.51 9.42 2.39
CA ILE A 51 -5.10 8.99 2.30
C ILE A 51 -4.48 9.31 0.93
N TYR A 52 -5.25 9.24 -0.14
CA TYR A 52 -4.80 9.63 -1.48
C TYR A 52 -4.47 11.12 -1.57
N GLU A 53 -5.34 11.99 -1.06
CA GLU A 53 -5.08 13.44 -0.99
C GLU A 53 -3.84 13.73 -0.12
N LEU A 54 -3.75 13.10 1.06
CA LEU A 54 -2.63 13.28 1.98
C LEU A 54 -1.29 12.79 1.42
N SER A 55 -1.31 11.82 0.51
CA SER A 55 -0.10 11.39 -0.20
C SER A 55 0.42 12.40 -1.22
N GLY A 56 -0.38 13.40 -1.59
CA GLY A 56 -0.04 14.35 -2.63
C GLY A 56 -0.16 13.77 -4.05
N GLU A 57 -0.99 12.73 -4.22
CA GLU A 57 -1.39 12.21 -5.53
C GLU A 57 -0.22 11.81 -6.45
N ARG A 58 0.77 11.11 -5.89
CA ARG A 58 2.10 10.93 -6.52
C ARG A 58 2.11 9.96 -7.70
N GLY A 59 1.05 9.17 -7.91
CA GLY A 59 1.10 8.02 -8.79
C GLY A 59 1.88 6.87 -8.15
N PHE A 60 2.11 5.78 -8.90
CA PHE A 60 3.02 4.73 -8.46
C PHE A 60 4.46 5.26 -8.29
N PRO A 61 5.25 4.69 -7.36
CA PRO A 61 6.67 4.99 -7.28
C PRO A 61 7.37 4.51 -8.57
N ALA A 62 8.39 5.26 -9.03
CA ALA A 62 9.11 4.93 -10.26
C ALA A 62 9.99 3.66 -10.14
N ASP A 63 10.29 3.27 -8.90
CA ASP A 63 11.15 2.17 -8.48
C ASP A 63 10.32 1.10 -7.72
N LEU A 64 9.11 0.79 -8.20
CA LEU A 64 8.32 -0.34 -7.72
C LEU A 64 9.15 -1.64 -7.66
N SER A 65 8.87 -2.50 -6.67
CA SER A 65 9.46 -3.85 -6.65
C SER A 65 9.06 -4.63 -7.89
N ALA A 66 9.91 -5.57 -8.30
CA ALA A 66 9.65 -6.42 -9.46
C ALA A 66 8.38 -7.27 -9.23
N GLU A 67 8.18 -7.74 -8.00
CA GLU A 67 7.03 -8.50 -7.56
C GLU A 67 5.73 -7.68 -7.67
N MET A 68 5.74 -6.43 -7.22
CA MET A 68 4.59 -5.55 -7.33
C MET A 68 4.25 -5.25 -8.80
N LEU A 69 5.29 -5.00 -9.61
CA LEU A 69 5.12 -4.76 -11.03
C LEU A 69 4.54 -5.99 -11.76
N SER A 70 5.01 -7.20 -11.44
CA SER A 70 4.45 -8.45 -11.98
C SER A 70 2.99 -8.60 -11.56
N PHE A 71 2.68 -8.38 -10.29
CA PHE A 71 1.33 -8.49 -9.77
C PHE A 71 0.35 -7.53 -10.47
N ILE A 72 0.72 -6.25 -10.59
CA ILE A 72 -0.09 -5.24 -11.29
C ILE A 72 -0.31 -5.64 -12.75
N ASN A 73 0.75 -6.08 -13.45
CA ASN A 73 0.64 -6.44 -14.87
C ASN A 73 -0.20 -7.70 -15.12
N GLU A 74 -0.09 -8.71 -14.24
CA GLU A 74 -0.75 -10.01 -14.39
C GLU A 74 -2.19 -10.01 -13.89
N TYR A 75 -2.46 -9.35 -12.77
CA TYR A 75 -3.73 -9.49 -12.06
C TYR A 75 -4.56 -8.21 -12.03
N TRP A 76 -3.96 -7.02 -12.17
CA TRP A 76 -4.70 -5.77 -11.96
C TRP A 76 -4.24 -4.57 -12.79
N GLN A 77 -4.79 -4.41 -13.99
CA GLN A 77 -4.38 -3.34 -14.92
C GLN A 77 -5.10 -2.00 -14.73
N ASP A 78 -6.20 -1.96 -13.96
CA ASP A 78 -7.01 -0.75 -13.76
C ASP A 78 -6.80 -0.14 -12.37
N ALA A 79 -5.55 0.08 -11.98
CA ALA A 79 -5.24 0.78 -10.74
C ALA A 79 -5.76 2.23 -10.81
N ASN A 80 -6.80 2.51 -10.02
CA ASN A 80 -7.36 3.85 -9.93
C ASN A 80 -6.60 4.63 -8.85
N ARG A 81 -6.14 5.84 -9.20
CA ARG A 81 -5.46 6.77 -8.27
C ARG A 81 -4.31 6.15 -7.47
N PRO A 82 -3.37 5.44 -8.11
CA PRO A 82 -2.26 4.85 -7.38
C PRO A 82 -1.44 5.93 -6.67
N SER A 83 -0.95 5.62 -5.47
CA SER A 83 -0.05 6.49 -4.72
C SER A 83 0.78 5.70 -3.72
N TRP A 84 1.67 6.38 -3.03
CA TRP A 84 2.52 5.80 -2.00
C TRP A 84 2.92 6.81 -0.94
N LEU A 85 3.29 6.30 0.24
CA LEU A 85 3.72 7.06 1.41
C LEU A 85 4.87 6.32 2.12
N LEU A 86 5.91 7.04 2.54
CA LEU A 86 6.92 6.50 3.46
C LEU A 86 6.31 6.29 4.86
N MET A 87 6.90 5.38 5.64
CA MET A 87 6.48 5.15 7.02
C MET A 87 6.55 6.43 7.87
N SER A 88 7.55 7.30 7.63
CA SER A 88 7.64 8.59 8.32
C SER A 88 6.46 9.49 7.99
N GLU A 89 6.00 9.49 6.74
CA GLU A 89 4.86 10.30 6.30
C GLU A 89 3.56 9.74 6.91
N LEU A 90 3.40 8.42 6.93
CA LEU A 90 2.26 7.77 7.59
C LEU A 90 2.17 8.12 9.08
N LYS A 91 3.29 8.09 9.81
CA LYS A 91 3.32 8.47 11.22
C LYS A 91 2.93 9.93 11.42
N LEU A 92 3.48 10.84 10.59
CA LEU A 92 3.13 12.26 10.64
C LEU A 92 1.63 12.50 10.39
N LEU A 93 1.04 11.78 9.44
CA LEU A 93 -0.40 11.85 9.15
C LEU A 93 -1.26 11.33 10.30
N GLN A 94 -0.79 10.34 11.06
CA GLN A 94 -1.50 9.83 12.24
C GLN A 94 -1.39 10.77 13.45
N GLU A 95 -0.29 11.51 13.56
CA GLU A 95 -0.08 12.51 14.62
C GLU A 95 -0.88 13.81 14.37
N ASP A 96 -1.20 14.12 13.11
CA ASP A 96 -2.03 15.29 12.79
C ASP A 96 -3.48 15.08 13.26
N ALA A 97 -3.80 15.68 14.40
CA ALA A 97 -5.00 15.54 15.22
C ALA A 97 -6.33 15.99 14.55
N ASN A 98 -6.34 16.20 13.24
CA ASN A 98 -7.56 16.52 12.48
C ASN A 98 -8.47 15.30 12.24
N GLY A 99 -8.04 14.09 12.63
CA GLY A 99 -8.87 12.87 12.59
C GLY A 99 -9.25 12.40 11.19
N ARG A 100 -8.60 12.93 10.15
CA ARG A 100 -8.86 12.58 8.75
C ARG A 100 -8.03 11.42 8.24
N CYS A 101 -6.91 11.10 8.89
CA CYS A 101 -6.13 9.94 8.48
C CYS A 101 -6.88 8.67 8.90
N PRO A 102 -7.27 7.80 7.95
CA PRO A 102 -7.74 6.48 8.33
C PRO A 102 -6.63 5.78 9.13
N ALA A 103 -6.98 5.22 10.29
CA ALA A 103 -6.07 4.41 11.09
C ALA A 103 -5.42 3.32 10.22
N ILE A 104 -4.11 3.42 10.01
CA ILE A 104 -3.32 2.33 9.45
C ILE A 104 -2.72 1.61 10.63
N ASP A 105 -2.93 0.30 10.71
CA ASP A 105 -2.35 -0.46 11.79
C ASP A 105 -0.83 -0.55 11.59
N LEU A 106 -0.09 0.30 12.29
CA LEU A 106 1.36 0.40 12.14
C LEU A 106 2.07 -0.89 12.58
N ILE A 107 1.40 -1.80 13.30
CA ILE A 107 1.96 -3.12 13.64
C ILE A 107 2.21 -3.99 12.41
N LEU A 108 1.59 -3.65 11.28
CA LEU A 108 1.79 -4.33 9.99
C LEU A 108 3.13 -3.98 9.35
N PHE A 109 3.80 -2.91 9.82
CA PHE A 109 5.10 -2.48 9.30
C PHE A 109 6.24 -3.15 10.07
N PRO A 110 7.32 -3.55 9.39
CA PRO A 110 8.47 -4.17 10.04
C PRO A 110 9.18 -3.16 10.95
N GLY A 111 8.95 -3.28 12.27
CA GLY A 111 9.44 -2.31 13.27
C GLY A 111 10.96 -2.26 13.48
N ALA A 112 11.74 -3.07 12.77
CA ALA A 112 13.21 -3.09 12.87
C ALA A 112 13.92 -2.22 11.81
N LEU A 113 13.19 -1.72 10.81
CA LEU A 113 13.76 -0.94 9.70
C LEU A 113 13.60 0.57 9.94
N PRO A 114 14.53 1.40 9.41
CA PRO A 114 14.34 2.85 9.37
C PRO A 114 13.09 3.23 8.55
N ASP A 115 12.40 4.30 8.95
CA ASP A 115 11.18 4.76 8.27
C ASP A 115 11.38 5.12 6.79
N SER A 116 12.60 5.49 6.40
CA SER A 116 12.99 5.75 5.00
C SER A 116 13.06 4.49 4.15
N GLU A 117 13.23 3.33 4.79
CA GLU A 117 13.37 2.03 4.13
C GLU A 117 12.03 1.30 4.06
N VAL A 118 10.92 1.94 4.43
CA VAL A 118 9.60 1.30 4.42
C VAL A 118 8.58 2.25 3.80
N ARG A 119 7.84 1.74 2.82
CA ARG A 119 6.77 2.50 2.17
C ARG A 119 5.50 1.66 2.02
N LEU A 120 4.38 2.35 2.00
CA LEU A 120 3.10 1.80 1.64
C LEU A 120 2.76 2.23 0.22
N VAL A 121 2.50 1.27 -0.66
CA VAL A 121 1.99 1.49 -2.02
C VAL A 121 0.53 1.09 -2.04
N PHE A 122 -0.34 1.95 -2.58
CA PHE A 122 -1.78 1.73 -2.50
C PHE A 122 -2.56 2.29 -3.69
N TRP A 123 -3.71 1.69 -3.99
CA TRP A 123 -4.65 2.13 -5.03
C TRP A 123 -6.05 1.60 -4.73
N ALA A 124 -7.05 2.08 -5.46
CA ALA A 124 -8.41 1.55 -5.40
C ALA A 124 -8.81 0.87 -6.73
N ASP A 125 -9.83 0.03 -6.70
CA ASP A 125 -10.59 -0.31 -7.89
C ASP A 125 -11.49 0.86 -8.34
N GLN A 126 -12.01 0.80 -9.57
CA GLN A 126 -12.81 1.87 -10.18
C GLN A 126 -14.21 2.02 -9.55
#